data_AF-A0A5K1DNJ6-F1
#
_entry.id   AF-A0A5K1DNJ6-F1
#
_cell.length_a   1.000
_cell.length_b   1.000
_cell.length_c   1.000
_cell.angle_alpha   90.00
_cell.angle_beta   90.00
_cell.angle_gamma   90.00
#
_symmetry.space_group_name_H-M   'P 1'
#
loop_
_entity.id
_entity.type
_entity.pdbx_description
1 polymer ?
#
loop_
_entity_poly.entity_id
_entity_poly.type
_entity_poly.pdbx_seq_one_letter_code
_entity_poly.pdbx_strand_id
1 'polypeptide(L)'
;YILCTAFSTTSALTDWSSVFYSVIYTSVPTIVVGIFDKDLSHRTLLEYPKLYMAGHRQESYNLHLFWLTMIDTLWQSLVLFYVPLLTYSNGPVDIWSIGSLWTISVVVLVNVHLAMDVHRWVLFIHLATWGSIVITYICLVILDSIPRYPNY
;
A
#
# COMPACT_ATOMS: atom_id res chain seq x y z
N TYR A 1 3.20 11.77 -12.55
CA TYR A 1 4.01 11.41 -13.73
C TYR A 1 3.52 12.09 -15.01
N ILE A 2 2.27 11.86 -15.46
CA ILE A 2 1.71 12.42 -16.72
C ILE A 2 1.89 13.95 -16.85
N LEU A 3 1.69 14.70 -15.76
CA LEU A 3 1.88 16.16 -15.76
C LEU A 3 3.34 16.58 -16.01
N CYS A 4 4.31 15.77 -15.56
CA CYS A 4 5.73 16.05 -15.73
C CYS A 4 6.25 15.66 -17.12
N THR A 5 5.57 14.74 -17.81
CA THR A 5 5.93 14.26 -19.15
C THR A 5 5.13 14.93 -20.26
N ALA A 6 4.55 16.11 -20.00
CA ALA A 6 3.73 16.86 -20.95
C ALA A 6 2.59 16.02 -21.56
N PHE A 7 1.89 15.24 -20.73
CA PHE A 7 0.80 14.33 -21.12
C PHE A 7 1.22 13.15 -22.02
N SER A 8 2.51 12.84 -22.08
CA SER A 8 2.98 11.59 -22.69
C SER A 8 2.52 10.38 -21.87
N THR A 9 1.94 9.37 -22.54
CA THR A 9 1.45 8.11 -21.95
C THR A 9 2.56 7.13 -21.57
N THR A 10 3.79 7.63 -21.37
CA THR A 10 4.90 6.82 -20.89
C THR A 10 4.64 6.41 -19.43
N SER A 11 4.97 5.16 -19.09
CA SER A 11 4.92 4.65 -17.71
C SER A 11 6.33 4.37 -17.24
N ALA A 12 6.68 4.87 -16.06
CA ALA A 12 7.93 4.50 -15.39
C ALA A 12 7.86 3.13 -14.71
N LEU A 13 6.64 2.60 -14.51
CA LEU A 13 6.37 1.31 -13.90
C LEU A 13 6.22 0.25 -14.97
N THR A 14 6.80 -0.93 -14.75
CA THR A 14 6.58 -2.10 -15.61
C THR A 14 5.17 -2.67 -15.39
N ASP A 15 4.55 -3.17 -16.45
CA ASP A 15 3.19 -3.72 -16.40
C ASP A 15 3.06 -4.84 -15.35
N TRP A 16 4.06 -5.71 -15.28
CA TRP A 16 4.12 -6.80 -14.30
C TRP A 16 4.22 -6.29 -12.87
N SER A 17 5.02 -5.25 -12.61
CA SER A 17 5.11 -4.64 -11.28
C SER A 17 3.76 -4.08 -10.83
N SER A 18 3.01 -3.44 -11.73
CA SER A 18 1.67 -2.92 -11.46
C SER A 18 0.66 -4.03 -11.12
N VAL A 19 0.69 -5.14 -11.85
CA VAL A 19 -0.17 -6.31 -11.57
C VAL A 19 0.18 -6.94 -10.22
N PHE A 20 1.47 -7.18 -9.94
CA PHE A 20 1.89 -7.76 -8.67
C PHE A 20 1.59 -6.85 -7.48
N TYR A 21 1.69 -5.53 -7.67
CA TYR A 21 1.31 -4.55 -6.65
C TYR A 21 -0.13 -4.73 -6.18
N SER A 22 -1.07 -4.79 -7.12
CA SER A 22 -2.49 -4.87 -6.79
C SER A 22 -2.88 -6.26 -6.28
N VAL A 23 -2.34 -7.31 -6.90
CA VAL A 23 -2.76 -8.69 -6.61
C VAL A 23 -2.06 -9.27 -5.38
N ILE A 24 -0.77 -9.02 -5.18
CA ILE A 24 0.01 -9.69 -4.14
C ILE A 24 0.33 -8.73 -3.00
N TYR A 25 1.01 -7.61 -3.31
CA TYR A 25 1.64 -6.79 -2.26
C TYR A 25 0.64 -6.03 -1.38
N THR A 26 -0.55 -5.73 -1.92
CA THR A 26 -1.59 -4.97 -1.22
C THR A 26 -2.77 -5.83 -0.79
N SER A 27 -3.23 -6.76 -1.63
CA SER A 27 -4.41 -7.57 -1.32
C SER A 27 -4.16 -8.60 -0.20
N VAL A 28 -3.01 -9.28 -0.21
CA VAL A 28 -2.71 -10.33 0.77
C VAL A 28 -2.70 -9.79 2.21
N PRO A 29 -1.94 -8.72 2.53
CA PRO A 29 -1.94 -8.18 3.89
C PRO A 29 -3.30 -7.60 4.29
N THR A 30 -4.03 -6.94 3.38
CA THR A 30 -5.36 -6.39 3.69
C THR A 30 -6.40 -7.48 3.96
N ILE A 31 -6.38 -8.58 3.20
CA ILE A 31 -7.24 -9.74 3.44
C ILE A 31 -6.92 -10.39 4.80
N VAL A 32 -5.63 -10.58 5.11
CA VAL A 32 -5.22 -11.17 6.40
C VAL A 32 -5.67 -10.27 7.56
N VAL A 33 -5.42 -8.97 7.48
CA VAL A 33 -5.89 -8.01 8.49
C VAL A 33 -7.41 -8.06 8.60
N GLY A 34 -8.15 -8.02 7.49
CA GLY A 34 -9.63 -8.07 7.53
C GLY A 34 -10.22 -9.35 8.14
N ILE A 35 -9.51 -10.48 8.08
CA ILE A 35 -9.98 -11.76 8.68
C ILE A 35 -9.60 -11.86 10.16
N PHE A 36 -8.39 -11.42 10.52
CA PHE A 36 -7.80 -11.68 11.84
C PHE A 36 -7.89 -10.51 12.81
N ASP A 37 -8.07 -9.28 12.31
CA ASP A 37 -8.31 -8.12 13.14
C ASP A 37 -9.75 -8.19 13.66
N LYS A 38 -9.87 -8.35 14.98
CA LYS A 38 -11.14 -8.38 15.68
C LYS A 38 -11.03 -7.39 16.81
N ASP A 39 -11.74 -6.28 16.68
CA ASP A 39 -11.76 -5.20 17.66
C ASP A 39 -12.22 -5.67 19.05
N LEU A 40 -13.10 -6.68 19.10
CA LEU A 40 -13.69 -7.20 20.33
C LEU A 40 -13.69 -8.73 20.35
N SER A 41 -13.36 -9.30 21.51
CA SER A 41 -13.56 -10.73 21.76
C SER A 41 -15.07 -11.05 21.76
N HIS A 42 -15.44 -12.21 21.20
CA HIS A 42 -16.85 -12.65 21.16
C HIS A 42 -17.52 -12.63 22.54
N ARG A 43 -16.78 -12.92 23.60
CA ARG A 43 -17.31 -12.91 24.97
C ARG A 43 -17.71 -11.50 25.42
N THR A 44 -16.87 -10.50 25.16
CA THR A 44 -17.14 -9.09 25.48
C THR A 44 -18.31 -8.53 24.69
N LEU A 45 -18.49 -8.96 23.43
CA LEU A 45 -19.61 -8.54 22.59
C LEU A 45 -20.96 -9.05 23.13
N LEU A 46 -20.98 -10.27 23.68
CA LEU A 46 -22.19 -10.86 24.29
C LEU A 46 -22.52 -10.24 25.66
N GLU A 47 -21.50 -9.82 26.42
CA GLU A 47 -21.66 -9.20 27.73
C GLU A 47 -22.15 -7.75 27.63
N TYR A 48 -21.78 -7.03 26.57
CA TYR A 48 -22.17 -5.63 26.34
C TYR A 48 -22.84 -5.43 24.96
N PRO A 49 -24.13 -5.81 24.80
CA PRO A 49 -24.84 -5.73 23.52
C PRO A 49 -24.99 -4.29 22.99
N LYS A 50 -24.83 -3.27 23.86
CA LYS A 50 -24.85 -1.85 23.47
C LYS A 50 -23.73 -1.49 22.48
N LEU A 51 -22.59 -2.21 22.48
CA LEU A 51 -21.49 -2.00 21.52
C LEU A 51 -21.90 -2.27 20.08
N TYR A 52 -22.88 -3.16 19.86
CA TYR A 52 -23.41 -3.45 18.52
C TYR A 52 -24.18 -2.25 17.92
N MET A 53 -24.74 -1.40 18.77
CA MET A 53 -25.53 -0.25 18.33
C MET A 53 -24.68 0.82 17.62
N ALA A 54 -23.35 0.84 17.87
CA ALA A 54 -22.41 1.72 17.16
C ALA A 54 -22.38 1.44 15.64
N GLY A 55 -22.48 0.18 15.24
CA GLY A 55 -22.58 -0.21 13.82
C GLY A 55 -23.89 0.25 13.17
N HIS A 56 -25.02 0.10 13.88
CA HIS A 56 -26.32 0.57 13.39
C HIS A 56 -26.40 2.08 13.23
N ARG A 57 -25.63 2.83 14.02
CA ARG A 57 -25.60 4.30 13.96
C ARG A 57 -24.66 4.85 12.88
N GLN A 58 -24.07 3.97 12.06
CA GLN A 58 -23.13 4.29 10.97
C GLN A 58 -21.91 5.12 11.41
N GLU A 59 -21.56 5.11 12.70
CA GLU A 59 -20.46 5.91 13.25
C GLU A 59 -19.10 5.43 12.70
N SER A 60 -18.95 4.13 12.42
CA SER A 60 -17.72 3.57 11.82
C SER A 60 -17.59 3.79 10.31
N TYR A 61 -18.69 4.02 9.59
CA TYR A 61 -18.66 4.11 8.12
C TYR A 61 -19.46 5.32 7.65
N ASN A 62 -18.88 6.50 7.86
CA ASN A 62 -19.47 7.77 7.47
C ASN A 62 -18.81 8.29 6.18
N LEU A 63 -19.60 8.89 5.29
CA LEU A 63 -19.11 9.58 4.09
C LEU A 63 -18.05 10.63 4.41
N HIS A 64 -18.16 11.30 5.56
CA HIS A 64 -17.15 12.27 6.00
C HIS A 64 -15.78 11.61 6.22
N LEU A 65 -15.76 10.44 6.88
CA LEU A 65 -14.51 9.69 7.12
C LEU A 65 -13.92 9.21 5.79
N PHE A 66 -14.75 8.74 4.87
CA PHE A 66 -14.32 8.35 3.52
C PHE A 66 -13.59 9.49 2.78
N TRP A 67 -14.17 10.70 2.77
CA TRP A 67 -13.53 11.85 2.13
C TRP A 67 -12.23 12.26 2.81
N LEU A 68 -12.15 12.18 4.14
CA LEU A 68 -10.91 12.43 4.88
C LEU A 68 -9.81 11.43 4.49
N THR A 69 -10.11 10.13 4.49
CA THR A 69 -9.17 9.07 4.07
C THR A 69 -8.74 9.26 2.62
N MET A 70 -9.66 9.69 1.74
CA MET A 70 -9.32 9.94 0.34
C MET A 70 -8.35 11.12 0.18
N ILE A 71 -8.55 12.23 0.91
CA ILE A 71 -7.63 13.37 0.88
C ILE A 71 -6.26 12.99 1.45
N ASP A 72 -6.23 12.22 2.54
CA ASP A 72 -4.99 11.73 3.16
C ASP A 72 -4.21 10.81 2.20
N THR A 73 -4.90 9.88 1.53
CA THR A 73 -4.28 9.00 0.52
C THR A 73 -3.74 9.79 -0.67
N LEU A 74 -4.48 10.83 -1.13
CA LEU A 74 -4.02 11.71 -2.19
C LEU A 74 -2.75 12.46 -1.78
N TRP A 75 -2.72 13.01 -0.55
CA TRP A 75 -1.54 13.66 0.00
C TRP A 75 -0.33 12.72 0.07
N GLN A 76 -0.50 11.51 0.59
CA GLN A 76 0.56 10.51 0.67
C GLN A 76 1.10 10.13 -0.72
N SER A 77 0.23 9.97 -1.72
CA SER A 77 0.63 9.69 -3.10
C SER A 77 1.46 10.82 -3.71
N LEU A 78 1.14 12.07 -3.39
CA LEU A 78 1.86 13.25 -3.85
C LEU A 78 3.27 13.31 -3.25
N VAL A 79 3.38 13.07 -1.94
CA VAL A 79 4.66 13.02 -1.23
C VAL A 79 5.55 11.91 -1.80
N LEU A 80 5.00 10.71 -1.99
CA LEU A 80 5.74 9.58 -2.58
C LEU A 80 6.24 9.87 -3.99
N PHE A 81 5.50 10.65 -4.77
CA PHE A 81 5.94 11.06 -6.11
C PHE A 81 7.09 12.07 -6.04
N TYR A 82 6.96 13.13 -5.23
CA TYR A 82 7.94 14.22 -5.18
C TYR A 82 9.23 13.86 -4.44
N VAL A 83 9.19 13.02 -3.41
CA VAL A 83 10.37 12.71 -2.59
C VAL A 83 11.52 12.13 -3.45
N PRO A 84 11.33 11.06 -4.25
CA PRO A 84 12.38 10.55 -5.12
C PRO A 84 12.74 11.52 -6.25
N LEU A 85 11.76 12.24 -6.80
CA LEU A 85 11.98 13.21 -7.88
C LEU A 85 12.95 14.33 -7.45
N LEU A 86 12.73 14.90 -6.26
CA LEU A 86 13.57 15.97 -5.72
C LEU A 86 14.94 15.45 -5.28
N THR A 87 14.98 14.26 -4.67
CA THR A 87 16.23 13.66 -4.18
C THR A 87 17.18 13.30 -5.32
N TYR A 88 16.66 12.78 -6.42
CA TYR A 88 17.45 12.32 -7.56
C TYR A 88 17.45 13.29 -8.75
N SER A 89 16.93 14.51 -8.59
CA SER A 89 16.86 15.52 -9.66
C SER A 89 18.20 15.89 -10.29
N ASN A 90 19.32 15.68 -9.58
CA ASN A 90 20.67 16.00 -10.04
C ASN A 90 21.57 14.75 -10.24
N GLY A 91 21.01 13.55 -10.08
CA GLY A 91 21.75 12.29 -10.20
C GLY A 91 21.58 11.66 -11.59
N PRO A 92 22.55 10.85 -12.06
CA PRO A 92 22.44 10.10 -13.32
C PRO A 92 21.54 8.85 -13.15
N VAL A 93 20.39 9.01 -12.50
CA VAL A 93 19.47 7.90 -12.20
C VAL A 93 18.48 7.77 -13.35
N ASP A 94 18.41 6.58 -13.92
CA ASP A 94 17.50 6.27 -15.01
C ASP A 94 16.03 6.19 -14.55
N ILE A 95 15.10 6.45 -15.48
CA ILE A 95 13.66 6.54 -15.21
C ILE A 95 13.11 5.22 -14.65
N TRP A 96 13.66 4.08 -15.09
CA TRP A 96 13.23 2.75 -14.66
C TRP A 96 13.65 2.47 -13.21
N SER A 97 14.83 2.96 -12.80
CA SER A 97 15.29 2.87 -11.42
C SER A 97 14.40 3.68 -10.47
N ILE A 98 13.98 4.89 -10.90
CA ILE A 98 13.00 5.70 -10.16
C ILE A 98 11.65 4.98 -10.08
N GLY A 99 11.21 4.29 -11.14
CA GLY A 99 10.00 3.47 -11.15
C GLY A 99 10.02 2.34 -10.11
N SER A 100 11.15 1.64 -9.99
CA SER A 100 11.36 0.62 -8.95
C SER A 100 11.33 1.23 -7.55
N LEU A 101 11.97 2.39 -7.34
CA LEU A 101 11.93 3.10 -6.07
C LEU A 101 10.51 3.54 -5.69
N TRP A 102 9.72 4.04 -6.64
CA TRP A 102 8.31 4.36 -6.42
C TRP A 102 7.51 3.12 -6.03
N THR A 103 7.73 1.99 -6.71
CA THR A 103 7.04 0.72 -6.38
C THR A 103 7.31 0.31 -4.93
N ILE A 104 8.58 0.26 -4.53
CA ILE A 104 8.97 -0.13 -3.16
C ILE A 104 8.36 0.84 -2.14
N SER A 105 8.49 2.14 -2.40
CA SER A 105 8.03 3.18 -1.47
C SER A 105 6.51 3.13 -1.28
N VAL A 106 5.75 2.92 -2.36
CA VAL A 106 4.30 2.73 -2.32
C VAL A 106 3.92 1.49 -1.51
N VAL A 107 4.56 0.34 -1.74
CA VAL A 107 4.23 -0.89 -0.99
C VAL A 107 4.50 -0.72 0.49
N VAL A 108 5.67 -0.18 0.84
CA VAL A 108 6.03 0.05 2.25
C VAL A 108 5.04 1.01 2.89
N LEU A 109 4.70 2.11 2.23
CA LEU A 109 3.76 3.09 2.77
C LEU A 109 2.38 2.47 3.00
N VAL A 110 1.84 1.70 2.05
CA VAL A 110 0.52 1.05 2.20
C VAL A 110 0.53 0.02 3.33
N ASN A 111 1.61 -0.77 3.44
CA ASN A 111 1.74 -1.75 4.53
C ASN A 111 1.87 -1.08 5.90
N VAL A 112 2.57 0.06 5.99
CA VAL A 112 2.68 0.85 7.22
C VAL A 112 1.35 1.53 7.56
N HIS A 113 0.65 2.10 6.58
CA HIS A 113 -0.68 2.67 6.77
C HIS A 113 -1.66 1.62 7.33
N LEU A 114 -1.70 0.45 6.69
CA LEU A 114 -2.49 -0.67 7.17
C LEU A 114 -2.07 -1.10 8.59
N ALA A 115 -0.77 -1.14 8.88
CA ALA A 115 -0.26 -1.49 10.21
C ALA A 115 -0.65 -0.47 11.29
N MET A 116 -0.83 0.81 10.95
CA MET A 116 -1.32 1.83 11.88
C MET A 116 -2.81 1.66 12.20
N ASP A 117 -3.60 1.17 11.24
CA ASP A 117 -5.04 0.94 11.42
C ASP A 117 -5.35 -0.31 12.26
N VAL A 118 -4.42 -1.28 12.30
CA VAL A 118 -4.58 -2.53 13.06
C VAL A 118 -4.63 -2.25 14.55
N HIS A 119 -5.74 -2.64 15.19
CA HIS A 119 -5.90 -2.50 16.64
C HIS A 119 -5.22 -3.62 17.41
N ARG A 120 -5.28 -4.87 16.92
CA ARG A 120 -4.68 -6.02 17.62
C ARG A 120 -3.61 -6.71 16.78
N TRP A 121 -2.36 -6.57 17.23
CA TRP A 121 -1.22 -7.24 16.64
C TRP A 121 -1.17 -8.74 16.97
N VAL A 122 -1.71 -9.55 16.06
CA VAL A 122 -1.57 -11.02 16.07
C VAL A 122 -0.35 -11.41 15.22
N LEU A 123 0.35 -12.49 15.59
CA LEU A 123 1.53 -13.00 14.86
C LEU A 123 1.28 -13.15 13.35
N PHE A 124 0.08 -13.57 12.93
CA PHE A 124 -0.27 -13.69 11.51
C PHE A 124 -0.30 -12.36 10.77
N ILE A 125 -0.77 -11.29 11.43
CA ILE A 125 -0.78 -9.94 10.84
C ILE A 125 0.66 -9.46 10.67
N HIS A 126 1.49 -9.64 11.69
CA HIS A 126 2.91 -9.31 11.62
C HIS A 126 3.59 -10.06 10.47
N LEU A 127 3.40 -11.39 10.38
CA LEU A 127 3.96 -12.20 9.31
C LEU A 127 3.48 -11.74 7.92
N ALA A 128 2.21 -11.37 7.77
CA ALA A 128 1.68 -10.91 6.49
C ALA A 128 2.24 -9.54 6.08
N THR A 129 2.34 -8.58 7.01
CA THR A 129 2.89 -7.25 6.74
C THR A 129 4.38 -7.33 6.38
N TRP A 130 5.20 -8.00 7.20
CA TRP A 130 6.63 -8.14 6.92
C TRP A 130 6.90 -9.05 5.72
N GLY A 131 6.12 -10.13 5.60
CA GLY A 131 6.19 -11.05 4.47
C GLY A 131 5.91 -10.35 3.15
N SER A 132 4.91 -9.45 3.11
CA SER A 132 4.60 -8.66 1.92
C SER A 132 5.80 -7.80 1.49
N ILE A 133 6.43 -7.09 2.43
CA ILE A 133 7.61 -6.26 2.16
C ILE A 133 8.76 -7.12 1.61
N VAL A 134 9.05 -8.26 2.24
CA VAL A 134 10.13 -9.16 1.79
C VAL A 134 9.84 -9.72 0.39
N ILE A 135 8.60 -10.13 0.13
CA ILE A 135 8.17 -10.65 -1.18
C ILE A 135 8.32 -9.58 -2.25
N THR A 136 7.97 -8.32 -1.97
CA THR A 136 8.17 -7.22 -2.92
C THR A 136 9.64 -7.03 -3.29
N TYR A 137 10.54 -7.04 -2.32
CA TYR A 137 11.99 -6.97 -2.60
C TYR A 137 12.45 -8.14 -3.47
N ILE A 138 12.03 -9.37 -3.13
CA ILE A 138 12.40 -10.58 -3.88
C ILE A 138 11.87 -10.49 -5.32
N CYS A 139 10.60 -10.14 -5.51
CA CYS A 139 9.99 -10.05 -6.83
C CYS A 139 10.60 -8.93 -7.68
N LEU A 140 10.98 -7.79 -7.09
CA LEU A 140 11.66 -6.73 -7.83
C LEU A 140 13.06 -7.15 -8.27
N VAL A 141 13.83 -7.81 -7.40
CA VAL A 141 15.14 -8.38 -7.77
C VAL A 141 14.99 -9.42 -8.88
N ILE A 142 13.95 -10.27 -8.81
CA ILE A 142 13.68 -11.25 -9.86
C ILE A 142 13.31 -10.55 -11.18
N LEU A 143 12.43 -9.54 -11.15
CA LEU A 143 12.03 -8.80 -12.34
C LEU A 143 13.20 -8.07 -13.00
N ASP A 144 14.10 -7.49 -12.21
CA ASP A 144 15.34 -6.86 -12.69
C ASP A 144 16.32 -7.88 -13.27
N SER A 145 16.38 -9.09 -12.69
CA SER A 145 17.24 -10.17 -13.17
C SER A 145 16.78 -10.86 -14.45
N ILE A 146 15.49 -10.73 -14.82
CA ILE A 146 14.93 -11.38 -16.02
C ILE A 146 15.20 -10.49 -17.24
N PRO A 147 16.09 -10.89 -18.19
CA PRO A 147 16.48 -10.06 -19.33
C PRO A 147 15.40 -9.91 -20.41
N ARG A 148 14.17 -10.38 -20.13
CA ARG A 148 13.10 -10.54 -21.13
C ARG A 148 12.16 -9.33 -21.22
N TYR A 149 12.32 -8.33 -20.33
CA TYR A 149 11.72 -7.01 -20.48
C TYR A 149 12.83 -6.07 -20.96
N PRO A 150 12.82 -5.67 -22.25
CA PRO A 150 13.93 -4.95 -22.83
C PRO A 150 13.92 -3.53 -22.25
N ASN A 151 14.87 -3.21 -21.37
CA ASN A 151 15.32 -1.83 -21.14
C ASN A 151 16.76 -1.87 -20.58
N TYR A 152 17.66 -2.33 -21.44
CA TYR A 152 19.00 -1.76 -21.60
C TYR A 152 19.04 -1.07 -22.97
#